data_AF-A0A2V5Y0Z3-F1
#
_entry.id   AF-A0A2V5Y0Z3-F1
#
_cell.length_a   1.000
_cell.length_b   1.000
_cell.length_c   1.000
_cell.angle_alpha   90.00
_cell.angle_beta   90.00
_cell.angle_gamma   90.00
#
_symmetry.space_group_name_H-M   'P 1'
#
loop_
_entity.id
_entity.type
_entity.pdbx_description
1 polymer ?
#
loop_
_entity_poly.entity_id
_entity_poly.type
_entity_poly.pdbx_seq_one_letter_code
_entity_poly.pdbx_strand_id
1 'polypeptide(L)'
;ECKRKQQVSGAATSTICPACSAHIDLRDYKITSGFSRTIRTRGDVHLTSRGDLGSSSVVCRSALIEGRLRGNLHCDTATINYSGKIPGRISARHIIVDRKADIHCFRSVRGESVEIRGRMSGEIVAQTMVMIHKRGSLEGDVTARAITVEKGGMFSGQLVIGNIAFTQGELLQEQEPAAATGPEPNFPDTAPRPLPAT
;
A
#
# COMPACT_ATOMS: atom_id res chain seq x y z
N GLU A 1 -13.33 7.13 4.70
CA GLU A 1 -13.50 6.39 5.98
C GLU A 1 -14.80 5.59 6.02
N CYS A 2 -15.99 6.15 5.71
CA CYS A 2 -17.26 5.39 5.76
C CYS A 2 -17.57 4.45 4.57
N LYS A 3 -16.68 4.32 3.57
CA LYS A 3 -16.84 3.56 2.30
C LYS A 3 -18.13 3.80 1.48
N ARG A 4 -19.02 4.71 1.91
CA ARG A 4 -20.26 5.07 1.21
C ARG A 4 -19.92 5.82 -0.08
N LYS A 5 -20.54 5.40 -1.19
CA LYS A 5 -20.48 6.14 -2.46
C LYS A 5 -21.54 7.25 -2.42
N GLN A 6 -21.14 8.45 -2.80
CA GLN A 6 -22.02 9.60 -2.96
C GLN A 6 -21.65 10.26 -4.28
N GLN A 7 -22.66 10.60 -5.07
CA GLN A 7 -22.48 11.38 -6.27
C GLN A 7 -22.56 12.87 -5.92
N VAL A 8 -21.60 13.62 -6.42
CA VAL A 8 -21.44 15.06 -6.19
C VAL A 8 -21.41 15.76 -7.52
N SER A 9 -21.93 16.99 -7.56
CA SER A 9 -21.91 17.82 -8.74
C SER A 9 -20.46 18.09 -9.17
N GLY A 10 -20.17 18.01 -10.47
CA GLY A 10 -18.81 18.22 -10.98
C GLY A 10 -18.23 19.63 -10.72
N ALA A 11 -19.09 20.60 -10.40
CA ALA A 11 -18.69 21.97 -10.03
C ALA A 11 -18.44 22.15 -8.53
N ALA A 12 -18.67 21.13 -7.69
CA ALA A 12 -18.49 21.23 -6.25
C ALA A 12 -17.00 21.22 -5.90
N THR A 13 -16.55 22.23 -5.15
CA THR A 13 -15.16 22.35 -4.66
C THR A 13 -14.92 21.59 -3.36
N SER A 14 -15.98 21.38 -2.57
CA SER A 14 -15.98 20.52 -1.40
C SER A 14 -17.33 19.84 -1.24
N THR A 15 -17.36 18.79 -0.43
CA THR A 15 -18.59 18.09 -0.05
C THR A 15 -18.46 17.55 1.36
N ILE A 16 -19.60 17.51 2.05
CA ILE A 16 -19.72 16.84 3.34
C ILE A 16 -20.31 15.46 3.10
N CYS A 17 -19.64 14.43 3.60
CA CYS A 17 -20.16 13.07 3.52
C CYS A 17 -21.42 12.93 4.41
N PRO A 18 -22.57 12.48 3.89
CA PRO A 18 -23.82 12.38 4.66
C PRO A 18 -23.79 11.27 5.71
N ALA A 19 -22.88 10.31 5.59
CA ALA A 19 -22.79 9.18 6.52
C ALA A 19 -21.88 9.46 7.73
N CYS A 20 -20.79 10.22 7.53
CA CYS A 20 -19.78 10.45 8.58
C CYS A 20 -19.46 11.93 8.80
N SER A 21 -20.21 12.85 8.19
CA SER A 21 -20.02 14.31 8.28
C SER A 21 -18.62 14.81 7.94
N ALA A 22 -17.78 13.98 7.33
CA ALA A 22 -16.41 14.35 7.00
C ALA A 22 -16.40 15.38 5.87
N HIS A 23 -15.63 16.45 6.05
CA HIS A 23 -15.35 17.42 5.00
C HIS A 23 -14.37 16.81 3.98
N ILE A 24 -14.79 16.78 2.72
CA ILE A 24 -14.03 16.22 1.61
C ILE A 24 -13.77 17.34 0.62
N ASP A 25 -12.51 17.76 0.48
CA ASP A 25 -12.11 18.65 -0.60
C ASP A 25 -12.07 17.89 -1.93
N LEU A 26 -12.67 18.47 -2.97
CA LEU A 26 -12.67 17.95 -4.34
C LEU A 26 -11.73 18.76 -5.25
N ARG A 27 -11.01 19.73 -4.68
CA ARG A 27 -10.12 20.64 -5.40
C ARG A 27 -8.85 19.95 -5.85
N ASP A 28 -8.37 20.35 -7.02
CA ASP A 28 -7.05 20.00 -7.50
C ASP A 28 -6.02 20.93 -6.88
N TYR A 29 -4.87 20.36 -6.48
CA TYR A 29 -3.80 21.10 -5.83
C TYR A 29 -2.56 21.08 -6.70
N LYS A 30 -2.11 22.25 -7.14
CA LYS A 30 -0.83 22.41 -7.80
C LYS A 30 0.20 22.99 -6.83
N ILE A 31 1.20 22.18 -6.49
CA ILE A 31 2.25 22.55 -5.54
C ILE A 31 3.46 23.04 -6.35
N THR A 32 3.64 24.35 -6.38
CA THR A 32 4.75 25.05 -7.07
C THR A 32 5.87 25.47 -6.14
N SER A 33 5.62 25.47 -4.82
CA SER A 33 6.55 25.91 -3.77
C SER A 33 6.48 24.98 -2.56
N GLY A 34 7.24 25.28 -1.52
CA GLY A 34 7.25 24.52 -0.27
C GLY A 34 5.86 24.44 0.37
N PHE A 35 5.31 23.23 0.50
CA PHE A 35 4.02 22.97 1.14
C PHE A 35 4.18 21.97 2.27
N SER A 36 3.96 22.43 3.51
CA SER A 36 4.18 21.65 4.74
C SER A 36 2.89 21.22 5.44
N ARG A 37 1.71 21.63 4.94
CA ARG A 37 0.42 21.32 5.57
C ARG A 37 -0.13 19.99 5.07
N THR A 38 -0.89 19.29 5.91
CA THR A 38 -1.60 18.09 5.48
C THR A 38 -2.60 18.43 4.36
N ILE A 39 -2.57 17.65 3.27
CA ILE A 39 -3.50 17.79 2.14
C ILE A 39 -4.41 16.57 2.17
N ARG A 40 -5.72 16.79 2.23
CA ARG A 40 -6.73 15.72 2.11
C ARG A 40 -7.73 16.12 1.05
N THR A 41 -7.46 15.71 -0.19
CA THR A 41 -8.32 15.96 -1.33
C THR A 41 -8.78 14.65 -1.97
N ARG A 42 -9.84 14.69 -2.75
CA ARG A 42 -10.21 13.63 -3.70
C ARG A 42 -9.99 14.04 -5.15
N GLY A 43 -9.47 15.26 -5.37
CA GLY A 43 -8.98 15.71 -6.65
C GLY A 43 -7.56 15.24 -6.93
N ASP A 44 -6.95 15.92 -7.89
CA ASP A 44 -5.62 15.62 -8.40
C ASP A 44 -4.57 16.51 -7.75
N VAL A 45 -3.45 15.92 -7.35
CA VAL A 45 -2.32 16.66 -6.76
C VAL A 45 -1.18 16.66 -7.76
N HIS A 46 -0.78 17.84 -8.24
CA HIS A 46 0.38 18.02 -9.10
C HIS A 46 1.50 18.66 -8.31
N LEU A 47 2.50 17.87 -7.94
CA LEU A 47 3.76 18.37 -7.40
C LEU A 47 4.71 18.67 -8.55
N THR A 48 4.94 19.96 -8.82
CA THR A 48 5.88 20.39 -9.87
C THR A 48 7.32 20.18 -9.44
N SER A 49 8.28 20.21 -10.37
CA SER A 49 9.71 20.01 -10.05
C SER A 49 10.33 21.05 -9.11
N ARG A 50 9.72 22.24 -8.99
CA ARG A 50 10.15 23.25 -8.01
C ARG A 50 9.42 23.14 -6.66
N GLY A 51 8.38 22.31 -6.60
CA GLY A 51 7.62 22.04 -5.40
C GLY A 51 8.42 21.18 -4.42
N ASP A 52 8.33 21.53 -3.14
CA ASP A 52 8.81 20.70 -2.03
C ASP A 52 7.62 20.38 -1.13
N LEU A 53 7.21 19.12 -1.15
CA LEU A 53 6.10 18.64 -0.34
C LEU A 53 6.67 18.13 0.97
N GLY A 54 6.67 18.97 2.01
CA GLY A 54 7.10 18.63 3.37
C GLY A 54 5.95 18.26 4.30
N SER A 55 4.86 17.70 3.76
CA SER A 55 3.63 17.45 4.52
C SER A 55 3.68 16.09 5.21
N SER A 56 3.16 16.01 6.45
CA SER A 56 3.13 14.78 7.24
C SER A 56 2.24 13.68 6.63
N SER A 57 1.15 14.08 5.96
CA SER A 57 0.21 13.17 5.30
C SER A 57 -0.46 13.86 4.11
N VAL A 58 -0.43 13.22 2.96
CA VAL A 58 -1.14 13.64 1.75
C VAL A 58 -2.08 12.52 1.35
N VAL A 59 -3.36 12.83 1.26
CA VAL A 59 -4.40 11.91 0.77
C VAL A 59 -5.00 12.54 -0.47
N CYS A 60 -4.94 11.83 -1.60
CA CYS A 60 -5.46 12.29 -2.89
C CYS A 60 -6.04 11.14 -3.71
N ARG A 61 -6.77 11.43 -4.78
CA ARG A 61 -7.20 10.39 -5.73
C ARG A 61 -6.07 10.10 -6.71
N SER A 62 -5.65 11.12 -7.44
CA SER A 62 -4.51 11.05 -8.35
C SER A 62 -3.37 11.95 -7.86
N ALA A 63 -2.13 11.52 -8.03
CA ALA A 63 -0.95 12.32 -7.76
C ALA A 63 0.02 12.26 -8.93
N LEU A 64 0.42 13.43 -9.45
CA LEU A 64 1.55 13.57 -10.37
C LEU A 64 2.72 14.18 -9.61
N ILE A 65 3.82 13.44 -9.49
CA ILE A 65 4.97 13.81 -8.67
C ILE A 65 6.18 14.08 -9.55
N GLU A 66 6.56 15.35 -9.66
CA GLU A 66 7.75 15.79 -10.41
C GLU A 66 8.79 16.48 -9.52
N GLY A 67 8.47 16.68 -8.24
CA GLY A 67 9.30 17.41 -7.26
C GLY A 67 9.66 16.59 -6.03
N ARG A 68 10.21 17.27 -5.01
CA ARG A 68 10.66 16.61 -3.77
C ARG A 68 9.48 16.27 -2.88
N LEU A 69 9.36 14.98 -2.53
CA LEU A 69 8.37 14.48 -1.59
C LEU A 69 9.03 14.07 -0.28
N ARG A 70 8.72 14.78 0.80
CA ARG A 70 9.10 14.48 2.18
C ARG A 70 7.84 14.26 3.02
N GLY A 71 7.42 13.02 3.15
CA GLY A 71 6.24 12.69 3.93
C GLY A 71 5.61 11.34 3.63
N ASN A 72 4.39 11.16 4.12
CA ASN A 72 3.57 10.00 3.79
C ASN A 72 2.57 10.38 2.71
N LEU A 73 2.60 9.65 1.59
CA LEU A 73 1.66 9.84 0.50
C LEU A 73 0.70 8.65 0.42
N HIS A 74 -0.59 8.95 0.41
CA HIS A 74 -1.67 7.99 0.20
C HIS A 74 -2.52 8.42 -1.00
N CYS A 75 -2.59 7.57 -2.04
CA CYS A 75 -3.39 7.88 -3.22
C CYS A 75 -4.03 6.65 -3.85
N ASP A 76 -5.02 6.84 -4.71
CA ASP A 76 -5.54 5.73 -5.51
C ASP A 76 -4.60 5.46 -6.69
N THR A 77 -4.23 6.51 -7.43
CA THR A 77 -3.30 6.44 -8.56
C THR A 77 -2.14 7.41 -8.36
N ALA A 78 -0.90 6.93 -8.46
CA ALA A 78 0.31 7.75 -8.33
C ALA A 78 1.15 7.64 -9.60
N THR A 79 1.36 8.75 -10.29
CA THR A 79 2.30 8.87 -11.41
C THR A 79 3.55 9.59 -10.94
N ILE A 80 4.68 8.92 -10.95
CA ILE A 80 5.95 9.47 -10.49
C ILE A 80 6.84 9.76 -11.70
N ASN A 81 7.14 11.04 -11.88
CA ASN A 81 8.04 11.58 -12.89
C ASN A 81 9.11 12.46 -12.19
N TYR A 82 9.71 11.91 -11.14
CA TYR A 82 10.71 12.57 -10.32
C TYR A 82 12.04 11.80 -10.40
N SER A 83 13.14 12.54 -10.43
CA SER A 83 14.49 12.00 -10.33
C SER A 83 15.16 12.48 -9.04
N GLY A 84 15.43 11.54 -8.13
CA GLY A 84 16.09 11.81 -6.87
C GLY A 84 15.66 10.87 -5.74
N LYS A 85 15.95 11.30 -4.52
CA LYS A 85 15.68 10.53 -3.30
C LYS A 85 14.31 10.91 -2.73
N ILE A 86 13.50 9.91 -2.42
CA ILE A 86 12.22 10.10 -1.73
C ILE A 86 12.34 9.54 -0.31
N PRO A 87 12.57 10.38 0.72
CA PRO A 87 12.66 9.94 2.12
C PRO A 87 11.28 9.66 2.76
N GLY A 88 10.27 9.36 1.96
CA GLY A 88 8.87 9.23 2.37
C GLY A 88 8.30 7.85 2.14
N ARG A 89 7.21 7.50 2.86
CA ARG A 89 6.45 6.27 2.61
C ARG A 89 5.37 6.57 1.57
N ILE A 90 5.31 5.75 0.51
CA ILE A 90 4.30 5.86 -0.54
C ILE A 90 3.35 4.67 -0.41
N SER A 91 2.05 4.95 -0.42
CA SER A 91 1.01 3.93 -0.40
C SER A 91 -0.06 4.27 -1.42
N ALA A 92 -0.09 3.55 -2.55
CA ALA A 92 -1.07 3.81 -3.59
C ALA A 92 -1.60 2.54 -4.25
N ARG A 93 -2.85 2.55 -4.74
CA ARG A 93 -3.42 1.33 -5.35
C ARG A 93 -2.74 1.05 -6.69
N HIS A 94 -2.62 2.05 -7.54
CA HIS A 94 -1.92 1.99 -8.81
C HIS A 94 -0.72 2.93 -8.79
N ILE A 95 0.48 2.41 -9.03
CA ILE A 95 1.72 3.19 -9.10
C ILE A 95 2.27 3.08 -10.51
N ILE A 96 2.54 4.21 -11.15
CA ILE A 96 3.12 4.30 -12.48
C ILE A 96 4.39 5.12 -12.38
N VAL A 97 5.53 4.50 -12.65
CA VAL A 97 6.84 5.16 -12.71
C VAL A 97 7.14 5.49 -14.16
N ASP A 98 7.31 6.78 -14.48
CA ASP A 98 7.59 7.22 -15.85
C ASP A 98 9.00 6.85 -16.30
N ARG A 99 9.26 6.85 -17.61
CA ARG A 99 10.55 6.49 -18.22
C ARG A 99 11.69 7.43 -17.83
N LYS A 100 11.38 8.69 -17.51
CA LYS A 100 12.38 9.69 -17.08
C LYS A 100 12.57 9.71 -15.56
N ALA A 101 11.81 8.91 -14.81
CA ALA A 101 11.92 8.85 -13.37
C ALA A 101 13.14 8.01 -12.95
N ASP A 102 13.85 8.48 -11.93
CA ASP A 102 14.96 7.79 -11.29
C ASP A 102 14.82 7.95 -9.78
N ILE A 103 14.19 6.97 -9.13
CA ILE A 103 13.71 7.12 -7.76
C ILE A 103 14.53 6.24 -6.83
N HIS A 104 15.12 6.84 -5.81
CA HIS A 104 15.69 6.11 -4.69
C HIS A 104 14.78 6.22 -3.47
N CYS A 105 14.07 5.13 -3.18
CA CYS A 105 13.20 5.00 -2.02
C CYS A 105 14.00 4.52 -0.81
N PHE A 106 14.04 5.35 0.24
CA PHE A 106 14.62 4.94 1.54
C PHE A 106 13.63 4.17 2.42
N ARG A 107 12.34 4.19 2.07
CA ARG A 107 11.23 3.56 2.80
C ARG A 107 10.50 2.61 1.87
N SER A 108 9.77 1.66 2.46
CA SER A 108 8.89 0.74 1.74
C SER A 108 7.80 1.47 0.93
N VAL A 109 7.64 1.10 -0.34
CA VAL A 109 6.53 1.52 -1.21
C VAL A 109 5.47 0.44 -1.23
N ARG A 110 4.21 0.77 -0.93
CA ARG A 110 3.09 -0.19 -0.91
C ARG A 110 2.09 0.11 -2.03
N GLY A 111 1.69 -0.92 -2.78
CA GLY A 111 0.57 -0.77 -3.70
C GLY A 111 -0.11 -2.04 -4.15
N GLU A 112 -1.20 -1.94 -4.92
CA GLU A 112 -1.90 -3.10 -5.47
C GLU A 112 -1.31 -3.50 -6.84
N SER A 113 -1.17 -2.54 -7.76
CA SER A 113 -0.54 -2.71 -9.07
C SER A 113 0.57 -1.68 -9.27
N VAL A 114 1.77 -2.14 -9.62
CA VAL A 114 2.94 -1.27 -9.83
C VAL A 114 3.44 -1.45 -11.26
N GLU A 115 3.54 -0.36 -12.01
CA GLU A 115 4.04 -0.32 -13.37
C GLU A 115 5.33 0.50 -13.42
N ILE A 116 6.42 -0.11 -13.89
CA ILE A 116 7.77 0.44 -13.81
C ILE A 116 8.29 0.64 -15.22
N ARG A 117 8.36 1.90 -15.68
CA ARG A 117 8.93 2.26 -16.99
C ARG A 117 10.30 2.91 -16.91
N GLY A 118 10.65 3.49 -15.77
CA GLY A 118 11.95 4.14 -15.50
C GLY A 118 12.84 3.34 -14.55
N ARG A 119 13.66 4.04 -13.77
CA ARG A 119 14.52 3.44 -12.75
C ARG A 119 13.94 3.64 -11.37
N MET A 120 13.96 2.59 -10.56
CA MET A 120 13.63 2.71 -9.15
C MET A 120 14.47 1.75 -8.32
N SER A 121 14.95 2.25 -7.18
CA SER A 121 15.67 1.46 -6.20
C SER A 121 14.98 1.52 -4.83
N GLY A 122 14.87 0.38 -4.15
CA GLY A 122 14.34 0.27 -2.79
C GLY A 122 13.37 -0.90 -2.60
N GLU A 123 12.72 -0.92 -1.44
CA GLU A 123 11.77 -1.97 -1.06
C GLU A 123 10.36 -1.68 -1.61
N ILE A 124 9.79 -2.62 -2.35
CA ILE A 124 8.45 -2.50 -2.96
C ILE A 124 7.58 -3.68 -2.55
N VAL A 125 6.40 -3.38 -2.04
CA VAL A 125 5.41 -4.37 -1.62
C VAL A 125 4.14 -4.17 -2.46
N ALA A 126 3.94 -5.06 -3.43
CA ALA A 126 2.77 -5.08 -4.28
C ALA A 126 1.80 -6.21 -3.86
N GLN A 127 0.51 -5.90 -3.74
CA GLN A 127 -0.49 -6.90 -3.32
C GLN A 127 -0.96 -7.80 -4.46
N THR A 128 -0.96 -7.31 -5.70
CA THR A 128 -1.51 -8.04 -6.86
C THR A 128 -0.44 -8.33 -7.89
N MET A 129 0.09 -7.30 -8.56
CA MET A 129 1.07 -7.49 -9.63
C MET A 129 2.07 -6.36 -9.74
N VAL A 130 3.28 -6.68 -10.21
CA VAL A 130 4.31 -5.74 -10.64
C VAL A 130 4.59 -5.96 -12.11
N MET A 131 4.56 -4.89 -12.92
CA MET A 131 4.84 -4.92 -14.35
C MET A 131 6.04 -4.05 -14.66
N ILE A 132 7.13 -4.66 -15.15
CA ILE A 132 8.34 -3.96 -15.58
C ILE A 132 8.31 -3.85 -17.11
N HIS A 133 8.37 -2.63 -17.62
CA HIS A 133 8.40 -2.35 -19.07
C HIS A 133 9.81 -2.53 -19.66
N LYS A 134 9.92 -2.49 -20.99
CA LYS A 134 11.18 -2.71 -21.75
C LYS A 134 12.40 -1.86 -21.37
N ARG A 135 12.24 -0.74 -20.66
CA ARG A 135 13.32 0.13 -20.17
C ARG A 135 13.29 0.32 -18.65
N GLY A 136 12.44 -0.45 -17.97
CA GLY A 136 12.32 -0.44 -16.52
C GLY A 136 13.56 -1.07 -15.88
N SER A 137 14.12 -0.41 -14.88
CA SER A 137 15.18 -0.96 -14.03
C SER A 137 14.71 -0.93 -12.59
N LEU A 138 14.72 -2.10 -11.96
CA LEU A 138 14.26 -2.28 -10.60
C LEU A 138 15.38 -2.86 -9.75
N GLU A 139 15.80 -2.13 -8.72
CA GLU A 139 16.90 -2.56 -7.84
C GLU A 139 16.46 -2.63 -6.38
N GLY A 140 16.60 -3.80 -5.75
CA GLY A 140 16.25 -4.01 -4.34
C GLY A 140 15.18 -5.08 -4.12
N ASP A 141 14.57 -5.05 -2.93
CA ASP A 141 13.67 -6.09 -2.46
C ASP A 141 12.24 -5.87 -2.96
N VAL A 142 11.71 -6.84 -3.69
CA VAL A 142 10.37 -6.77 -4.28
C VAL A 142 9.54 -7.92 -3.75
N THR A 143 8.44 -7.59 -3.09
CA THR A 143 7.45 -8.57 -2.64
C THR A 143 6.18 -8.37 -3.44
N ALA A 144 5.74 -9.39 -4.19
CA ALA A 144 4.54 -9.32 -5.02
C ALA A 144 3.83 -10.67 -5.11
N ARG A 145 2.54 -10.69 -5.45
CA ARG A 145 1.86 -11.95 -5.80
C ARG A 145 2.18 -12.42 -7.22
N ALA A 146 2.37 -11.49 -8.15
CA ALA A 146 2.73 -11.77 -9.53
C ALA A 146 3.69 -10.70 -10.05
N ILE A 147 4.60 -11.08 -10.94
CA ILE A 147 5.51 -10.16 -11.60
C ILE A 147 5.57 -10.47 -13.10
N THR A 148 5.49 -9.44 -13.92
CA THR A 148 5.59 -9.52 -15.38
C THR A 148 6.71 -8.62 -15.84
N VAL A 149 7.72 -9.18 -16.49
CA VAL A 149 8.87 -8.44 -17.00
C VAL A 149 8.84 -8.47 -18.53
N GLU A 150 8.75 -7.30 -19.15
CA GLU A 150 8.85 -7.16 -20.60
C GLU A 150 10.30 -7.25 -21.09
N LYS A 151 10.49 -7.54 -22.38
CA LYS A 151 11.81 -7.64 -23.03
C LYS A 151 12.63 -6.36 -22.84
N GLY A 152 13.75 -6.47 -22.13
CA GLY A 152 14.65 -5.35 -21.82
C GLY A 152 14.44 -4.73 -20.43
N GLY A 153 13.45 -5.20 -19.67
CA GLY A 153 13.35 -4.91 -18.24
C GLY A 153 14.50 -5.56 -17.48
N MET A 154 15.14 -4.79 -16.60
CA MET A 154 16.22 -5.26 -15.73
C MET A 154 15.72 -5.28 -14.28
N PHE A 155 15.94 -6.39 -13.60
CA PHE A 155 15.65 -6.54 -12.18
C PHE A 155 16.89 -7.08 -11.47
N SER A 156 17.30 -6.41 -10.39
CA SER A 156 18.46 -6.77 -9.57
C SER A 156 18.10 -6.67 -8.09
N GLY A 157 17.95 -7.80 -7.41
CA GLY A 157 17.66 -7.81 -5.98
C GLY A 157 16.97 -9.09 -5.52
N GLN A 158 16.42 -9.08 -4.31
CA GLN A 158 15.62 -10.19 -3.82
C GLN A 158 14.17 -10.04 -4.27
N LEU A 159 13.60 -11.10 -4.81
CA LEU A 159 12.21 -11.14 -5.26
C LEU A 159 11.50 -12.24 -4.48
N VAL A 160 10.48 -11.84 -3.73
CA VAL A 160 9.61 -12.75 -2.99
C VAL A 160 8.26 -12.75 -3.68
N ILE A 161 7.96 -13.84 -4.38
CA ILE A 161 6.66 -14.06 -4.99
C ILE A 161 5.84 -14.92 -4.03
N GLY A 162 4.75 -14.38 -3.49
CA GLY A 162 3.97 -15.12 -2.51
C GLY A 162 2.80 -14.35 -1.93
N ASN A 163 1.97 -15.07 -1.18
CA ASN A 163 0.85 -14.48 -0.48
C ASN A 163 1.40 -13.69 0.73
N ILE A 164 1.25 -12.36 0.73
CA ILE A 164 1.44 -11.54 1.95
C ILE A 164 0.31 -11.72 3.00
N ALA A 165 -0.40 -12.85 2.91
CA ALA A 165 -1.15 -13.39 4.03
C ALA A 165 -0.28 -14.52 4.59
N PHE A 166 0.16 -14.36 5.84
CA PHE A 166 1.05 -15.22 6.62
C PHE A 166 2.55 -14.88 6.57
N THR A 167 2.92 -13.83 7.29
CA THR A 167 4.24 -13.75 7.97
C THR A 167 4.11 -13.10 9.36
N GLN A 168 3.08 -13.54 10.10
CA GLN A 168 3.11 -13.60 11.57
C GLN A 168 2.10 -14.68 12.01
N GLY A 169 2.49 -15.95 11.84
CA GLY A 169 1.69 -17.14 12.19
C GLY A 169 2.50 -18.43 12.05
N GLU A 170 3.28 -18.58 10.98
CA GLU A 170 4.16 -19.74 10.74
C GLU A 170 5.54 -19.64 11.42
N LEU A 171 5.52 -19.25 12.70
CA LEU A 171 6.66 -19.45 13.62
C LEU A 171 6.28 -20.30 14.84
N LEU A 172 5.10 -20.95 14.83
CA LEU A 172 4.91 -22.20 15.56
C LEU A 172 5.24 -23.33 14.59
N GLN A 173 6.51 -23.73 14.60
CA GLN A 173 7.10 -24.78 13.80
C GLN A 173 6.35 -26.11 13.99
N GLU A 174 6.07 -26.80 12.89
CA GLU A 174 5.94 -28.25 12.86
C GLU A 174 7.27 -28.88 13.30
N GLN A 175 7.25 -29.70 14.35
CA GLN A 175 8.15 -30.85 14.50
C GLN A 175 7.35 -32.03 15.06
N GLU A 176 6.99 -32.96 14.18
CA GLU A 176 6.65 -34.35 14.51
C GLU A 176 7.96 -35.17 14.53
N PRO A 177 8.11 -36.19 15.40
CA PRO A 177 7.68 -37.54 15.00
C PRO A 177 7.10 -38.44 16.13
N ALA A 178 6.34 -39.45 15.69
CA ALA A 178 5.56 -40.43 16.46
C ALA A 178 6.33 -41.43 17.34
N ALA A 179 5.74 -41.86 18.48
CA ALA A 179 5.29 -43.26 18.77
C ALA A 179 5.05 -43.57 20.28
N ALA A 180 3.93 -44.27 20.54
CA ALA A 180 3.53 -45.07 21.73
C ALA A 180 3.26 -44.30 23.06
N THR A 181 2.18 -44.50 23.83
CA THR A 181 1.28 -45.65 24.07
C THR A 181 0.06 -45.13 24.86
N GLY A 182 -1.15 -45.68 24.68
CA GLY A 182 -2.26 -45.51 25.66
C GLY A 182 -1.96 -46.26 26.98
N PRO A 183 -2.84 -46.23 28.03
CA PRO A 183 -4.30 -46.25 27.95
C PRO A 183 -5.08 -45.37 28.98
N GLU A 184 -6.41 -45.44 28.90
CA GLU A 184 -7.48 -44.81 29.71
C GLU A 184 -7.34 -44.99 31.24
N PRO A 185 -8.12 -44.26 32.09
CA PRO A 185 -9.43 -44.81 32.47
C PRO A 185 -10.56 -43.79 32.81
N ASN A 186 -11.79 -44.28 32.63
CA ASN A 186 -13.00 -44.12 33.46
C ASN A 186 -13.41 -42.74 33.98
N PHE A 187 -14.52 -42.23 33.43
CA PHE A 187 -15.59 -41.68 34.25
C PHE A 187 -16.95 -42.21 33.75
N PRO A 188 -17.68 -43.00 34.56
CA PRO A 188 -18.99 -43.51 34.16
C PRO A 188 -20.06 -42.43 34.28
N ASP A 189 -20.90 -42.38 33.25
CA ASP A 189 -22.18 -41.67 33.23
C ASP A 189 -23.17 -42.41 34.16
N THR A 190 -23.75 -41.71 35.14
CA THR A 190 -24.91 -42.22 35.88
C THR A 190 -25.78 -41.06 36.40
N ALA A 191 -26.78 -40.73 35.58
CA ALA A 191 -28.20 -40.45 35.86
C ALA A 191 -28.67 -39.60 37.10
N PRO A 192 -29.76 -38.82 36.95
CA PRO A 192 -30.28 -37.87 37.94
C PRO A 192 -31.30 -38.48 38.91
N ARG A 193 -31.49 -37.91 40.12
CA ARG A 193 -32.71 -38.05 40.96
C ARG A 193 -32.76 -37.03 42.14
N PRO A 194 -33.92 -36.83 42.83
CA PRO A 194 -34.47 -35.52 43.15
C PRO A 194 -34.49 -35.19 44.67
N LEU A 195 -34.96 -33.98 45.00
CA LEU A 195 -35.24 -33.44 46.35
C LEU A 195 -36.04 -34.42 47.25
N PRO A 196 -35.90 -34.35 48.60
CA PRO A 196 -36.94 -33.69 49.39
C PRO A 196 -36.47 -32.97 50.68
N ALA A 197 -37.46 -32.36 51.34
CA ALA A 197 -37.45 -31.38 52.41
C ALA A 197 -36.92 -31.83 53.80
N THR A 198 -36.56 -30.83 54.61
CA THR A 198 -37.00 -30.67 56.01
C THR A 198 -37.04 -29.18 56.33
#